data_AF-A0A7G9FDM3-F1
#
_entry.id   AF-A0A7G9FDM3-F1
#
_cell.length_a   1.000
_cell.length_b   1.000
_cell.length_c   1.000
_cell.angle_alpha   90.00
_cell.angle_beta   90.00
_cell.angle_gamma   90.00
#
_symmetry.space_group_name_H-M   'P 1'
#
loop_
_entity.id
_entity.type
_entity.pdbx_description
1 polymer ?
#
loop_
_entity_poly.entity_id
_entity_poly.type
_entity_poly.pdbx_seq_one_letter_code
_entity_poly.pdbx_strand_id
1 'polypeptide(L)'
;MAQSAFSVRMDSQLKDEFSSICDDFGIPVSTAIVLFAKAVVRERRIPFEIKSDTPNALTQKTLRLAKEGKDLHGPFFSVDELRNSLDA
;
A
#
# COMPACT_ATOMS: atom_id res chain seq x y z
N MET A 1 -19.28 17.84 18.03
CA MET A 1 -17.96 17.76 17.35
C MET A 1 -18.10 18.36 15.96
N ALA A 2 -17.08 19.03 15.44
CA ALA A 2 -17.13 19.58 14.09
C ALA A 2 -17.17 18.43 13.06
N GLN A 3 -18.15 18.44 12.18
CA GLN A 3 -18.27 17.46 11.09
C GLN A 3 -17.60 18.03 9.85
N SER A 4 -16.69 17.26 9.25
CA SER A 4 -16.02 17.61 7.99
C SER A 4 -16.54 16.73 6.86
N ALA A 5 -16.70 17.31 5.67
CA ALA A 5 -17.14 16.59 4.49
C ALA A 5 -15.98 15.85 3.83
N PHE A 6 -16.21 14.62 3.39
CA PHE A 6 -15.25 13.80 2.66
C PHE A 6 -15.91 13.31 1.36
N SER A 7 -15.33 13.66 0.22
CA SER A 7 -15.83 13.29 -1.11
C SER A 7 -14.80 12.44 -1.83
N VAL A 8 -15.25 11.29 -2.36
CA VAL A 8 -14.42 10.33 -3.08
C VAL A 8 -15.00 10.12 -4.47
N ARG A 9 -14.14 10.21 -5.49
CA ARG A 9 -14.49 9.81 -6.85
C ARG A 9 -14.14 8.34 -7.04
N MET A 10 -15.05 7.59 -7.62
CA MET A 10 -14.90 6.17 -7.95
C MET A 10 -15.68 5.87 -9.23
N ASP A 11 -15.35 4.75 -9.86
CA ASP A 11 -16.10 4.24 -11.01
C ASP A 11 -17.57 3.93 -10.62
N SER A 12 -18.51 4.11 -11.56
CA SER A 12 -19.93 3.90 -11.28
C SER A 12 -20.26 2.45 -10.94
N GLN A 13 -19.66 1.49 -11.64
CA GLN A 13 -19.89 0.08 -11.38
C GLN A 13 -19.35 -0.31 -10.00
N LEU A 14 -18.14 0.15 -9.66
CA LEU A 14 -17.56 -0.07 -8.33
C LEU A 14 -18.44 0.51 -7.21
N LYS A 15 -19.03 1.70 -7.43
CA LYS A 15 -19.93 2.32 -6.46
C LYS A 15 -21.18 1.47 -6.22
N ASP A 16 -21.78 0.96 -7.29
CA ASP A 16 -23.01 0.17 -7.21
C ASP A 16 -22.76 -1.17 -6.51
N GLU A 17 -21.67 -1.86 -6.86
CA GLU A 17 -21.24 -3.08 -6.17
C GLU A 17 -20.97 -2.83 -4.68
N PHE A 18 -20.25 -1.75 -4.36
CA PHE A 18 -19.96 -1.40 -2.97
C PHE A 18 -21.22 -1.06 -2.17
N SER A 19 -22.19 -0.35 -2.79
CA SER A 19 -23.47 -0.05 -2.15
C SER A 19 -24.25 -1.31 -1.84
N SER A 20 -24.34 -2.25 -2.78
CA SER A 20 -25.05 -3.52 -2.58
C SER A 20 -24.49 -4.31 -1.40
N ILE A 21 -23.15 -4.39 -1.28
CA ILE A 21 -22.50 -5.07 -0.15
C ILE A 21 -22.79 -4.34 1.17
N CYS A 22 -22.75 -3.01 1.18
CA CYS A 22 -23.07 -2.23 2.37
C CYS A 22 -24.52 -2.46 2.83
N ASP A 23 -25.46 -2.56 1.89
CA ASP A 23 -26.87 -2.86 2.15
C ASP A 23 -27.05 -4.28 2.72
N ASP A 24 -26.33 -5.28 2.20
CA ASP A 24 -26.30 -6.64 2.75
C ASP A 24 -25.78 -6.66 4.20
N PHE A 25 -24.84 -5.77 4.53
CA PHE A 25 -24.31 -5.60 5.88
C PHE A 25 -25.18 -4.71 6.77
N GLY A 26 -26.24 -4.11 6.23
CA GLY A 26 -27.14 -3.22 6.96
C GLY A 26 -26.48 -1.90 7.39
N ILE A 27 -25.46 -1.43 6.67
CA ILE A 27 -24.74 -0.18 6.96
C ILE A 27 -24.74 0.76 5.76
N PRO A 28 -24.78 2.09 5.97
CA PRO A 28 -24.60 3.01 4.86
C PRO A 28 -23.12 3.06 4.42
N VAL A 29 -22.89 3.33 3.13
CA VAL A 29 -21.57 3.53 2.52
C VAL A 29 -20.68 4.49 3.34
N SER A 30 -21.26 5.57 3.87
CA SER A 30 -20.54 6.53 4.71
C SER A 30 -19.97 5.89 5.99
N THR A 31 -20.70 4.98 6.62
CA THR A 31 -20.23 4.24 7.80
C THR A 31 -19.07 3.32 7.44
N ALA A 32 -19.13 2.64 6.29
CA ALA A 32 -18.05 1.78 5.81
C ALA A 32 -16.75 2.59 5.57
N ILE A 33 -16.84 3.76 4.96
CA ILE A 33 -15.69 4.67 4.77
C ILE A 33 -15.13 5.18 6.10
N VAL A 34 -15.99 5.52 7.07
CA VAL A 34 -15.53 5.92 8.41
C VAL A 34 -14.85 4.76 9.14
N LEU A 35 -15.36 3.54 9.02
CA LEU A 35 -14.73 2.33 9.58
C LEU A 35 -13.34 2.11 8.97
N PHE A 36 -13.22 2.22 7.66
CA PHE A 36 -11.92 2.16 6.97
C PHE A 36 -10.95 3.23 7.50
N ALA A 37 -11.37 4.49 7.59
CA ALA A 37 -10.52 5.57 8.11
C ALA A 37 -10.07 5.32 9.55
N LYS A 38 -10.96 4.83 10.41
CA LYS A 38 -10.63 4.46 11.81
C LYS A 38 -9.60 3.32 11.86
N ALA A 39 -9.76 2.31 11.01
CA ALA A 39 -8.82 1.20 10.93
C ALA A 39 -7.43 1.66 10.45
N VAL A 40 -7.37 2.54 9.44
CA VAL A 40 -6.11 3.15 8.98
C VAL A 40 -5.39 3.90 10.10
N VAL A 41 -6.13 4.72 10.86
CA VAL A 41 -5.55 5.48 11.98
C VAL A 41 -5.05 4.56 13.09
N ARG A 42 -5.84 3.54 13.43
CA ARG A 42 -5.51 2.58 14.50
C ARG A 42 -4.29 1.74 14.15
N GLU A 43 -4.16 1.29 12.90
CA GLU A 43 -3.12 0.35 12.48
C GLU A 43 -1.90 1.03 11.83
N ARG A 44 -1.97 2.35 11.57
CA ARG A 44 -0.94 3.11 10.86
C ARG A 44 -0.56 2.50 9.50
N ARG A 45 -1.53 1.85 8.85
CA ARG A 45 -1.41 1.23 7.52
C ARG A 45 -2.78 1.11 6.87
N ILE A 46 -2.82 0.78 5.59
CA ILE A 46 -4.07 0.37 4.93
C ILE A 46 -4.49 -1.00 5.49
N PRO A 47 -5.72 -1.14 6.03
CA PRO A 47 -6.18 -2.32 6.78
C PRO A 47 -6.60 -3.49 5.86
N PHE A 48 -5.91 -3.65 4.74
CA PHE A 48 -6.02 -4.78 3.83
C PHE A 48 -4.70 -4.92 3.08
N GLU A 49 -4.45 -6.10 2.54
CA GLU A 49 -3.23 -6.36 1.80
C GLU A 49 -3.27 -5.67 0.43
N ILE A 50 -2.26 -4.85 0.13
CA ILE A 50 -2.10 -4.23 -1.19
C ILE A 50 -1.17 -5.14 -1.99
N LYS A 51 -1.77 -5.95 -2.87
CA LYS A 51 -1.02 -6.80 -3.80
C LYS A 51 -0.97 -6.17 -5.18
N SER A 52 0.21 -6.29 -5.79
CA SER A 52 0.39 -6.21 -7.22
C SER A 52 1.30 -7.37 -7.59
N ASP A 53 0.89 -8.20 -8.55
CA ASP A 53 1.73 -9.30 -9.05
C ASP A 53 3.01 -8.77 -9.71
N THR A 54 2.99 -7.50 -10.09
CA THR A 54 4.10 -6.81 -10.74
C THR A 54 4.70 -5.76 -9.79
N PRO A 55 6.00 -5.83 -9.46
CA PRO A 55 6.66 -4.79 -8.68
C PRO A 55 6.53 -3.43 -9.38
N ASN A 56 6.68 -2.32 -8.65
CA ASN A 56 6.70 -1.01 -9.29
C ASN A 56 7.89 -0.88 -10.27
N ALA A 57 7.84 0.11 -11.16
CA ALA A 57 8.83 0.29 -12.22
C ALA A 57 10.28 0.42 -11.69
N LEU A 58 10.46 1.06 -10.53
CA LEU A 58 11.77 1.21 -9.90
C LEU A 58 12.31 -0.16 -9.45
N THR A 59 11.53 -0.92 -8.70
CA THR A 59 11.92 -2.25 -8.23
C THR A 59 12.23 -3.19 -9.39
N GLN A 60 11.43 -3.17 -10.46
CA GLN A 60 11.69 -3.97 -11.66
C GLN A 60 13.04 -3.61 -12.30
N LYS A 61 13.34 -2.30 -12.45
CA LYS A 61 14.59 -1.82 -13.02
C LYS A 61 15.79 -2.26 -12.17
N THR A 62 15.72 -2.10 -10.85
CA THR A 62 16.79 -2.50 -9.92
C THR A 62 17.03 -4.01 -9.97
N LEU A 63 15.98 -4.83 -9.99
CA LEU A 63 16.11 -6.29 -10.13
C LEU A 63 16.77 -6.70 -11.45
N ARG A 64 16.46 -6.01 -12.55
CA ARG A 64 17.10 -6.26 -13.85
C ARG A 64 18.60 -5.93 -13.81
N LEU A 65 18.96 -4.76 -13.29
CA LEU A 65 20.36 -4.33 -13.20
C LEU A 65 21.17 -5.29 -12.33
N ALA A 66 20.64 -5.68 -11.16
CA ALA A 66 21.28 -6.64 -10.27
C ALA A 66 21.49 -8.02 -10.95
N LYS A 67 20.49 -8.53 -11.69
CA LYS A 67 20.62 -9.77 -12.46
C LYS A 67 21.67 -9.70 -13.58
N GLU A 68 21.89 -8.51 -14.14
CA GLU A 68 22.92 -8.24 -15.14
C GLU A 68 24.30 -7.96 -14.53
N GLY A 69 24.45 -8.03 -13.20
CA GLY A 69 25.70 -7.72 -12.51
C GLY A 69 26.05 -6.23 -12.47
N LYS A 70 25.08 -5.35 -12.74
CA LYS A 70 25.25 -3.89 -12.75
C LYS A 70 24.73 -3.29 -11.46
N ASP A 71 25.35 -2.17 -11.05
CA ASP A 71 24.91 -1.39 -9.88
C ASP A 71 24.90 -2.22 -8.58
N LEU A 72 25.82 -3.19 -8.49
CA LEU A 72 26.06 -4.01 -7.31
C LEU A 72 27.21 -3.40 -6.49
N HIS A 73 27.04 -3.33 -5.18
CA HIS A 73 28.08 -2.93 -4.24
C HIS A 73 28.53 -4.15 -3.42
N GLY A 74 29.84 -4.40 -3.37
CA GLY A 74 30.42 -5.61 -2.77
C GLY A 74 31.37 -6.37 -3.74
N PRO A 75 31.76 -7.62 -3.43
CA PRO A 75 31.28 -8.47 -2.35
C PRO A 75 31.71 -7.97 -0.97
N PHE A 76 30.98 -8.40 0.07
CA PHE A 76 31.32 -8.18 1.46
C PHE A 76 31.59 -9.54 2.12
N PHE A 77 32.57 -9.60 3.00
CA PHE A 77 33.00 -10.85 3.64
C PHE A 77 32.55 -10.94 5.10
N SER A 78 31.91 -9.88 5.64
CA SER A 78 31.30 -9.88 6.96
C SER A 78 30.05 -8.99 7.00
N VAL A 79 29.18 -9.24 7.99
CA VAL A 79 28.00 -8.39 8.24
C VAL A 79 28.42 -6.98 8.66
N ASP A 80 29.55 -6.84 9.36
CA ASP A 80 30.07 -5.54 9.79
C ASP A 80 30.52 -4.69 8.59
N GLU A 81 31.19 -5.31 7.61
CA GLU A 81 31.58 -4.64 6.36
C GLU A 81 30.35 -4.19 5.55
N LEU A 82 29.33 -5.06 5.44
CA LEU A 82 28.06 -4.73 4.79
C LEU A 82 27.36 -3.54 5.48
N ARG A 83 27.22 -3.57 6.81
CA ARG A 83 26.55 -2.49 7.57
C ARG A 83 27.27 -1.16 7.41
N ASN A 84 28.59 -1.15 7.54
CA ASN A 84 29.39 0.06 7.36
C ASN A 84 29.22 0.68 5.96
N SER A 85 28.94 -0.13 4.94
CA SER A 85 28.67 0.38 3.58
C SER A 85 27.25 0.95 3.39
N LEU A 86 26.30 0.59 4.25
CA LEU A 86 24.90 1.02 4.17
C LEU A 86 24.60 2.24 5.06
N ASP A 87 25.38 2.45 6.12
CA ASP A 87 25.23 3.55 7.08
C ASP A 87 25.94 4.85 6.63
N ALA A 88 26.42 4.91 5.38
CA ALA A 88 27.19 6.02 4.79
C ALA A 88 26.32 7.13 4.17
#